data_AF-A0A845LNA3-F1
#
_entry.id   AF-A0A845LNA3-F1
#
_cell.length_a   1.000
_cell.length_b   1.000
_cell.length_c   1.000
_cell.angle_alpha   90.00
_cell.angle_beta   90.00
_cell.angle_gamma   90.00
#
_symmetry.space_group_name_H-M   'P 1'
#
loop_
_entity.id
_entity.type
_entity.pdbx_description
1 polymer ?
#
loop_
_entity_poly.entity_id
_entity_poly.type
_entity_poly.pdbx_seq_one_letter_code
_entity_poly.pdbx_strand_id
1 'polypeptide(L)'
;MSPRKYVTIDRHYLFNRQRGTCFFCGKPLKMGTLSIDHYLPKSAGGTNDVFNLVASCKSCNAEKLNTMPMDVESQHIAWFIEAYDDHHILTKSSITIPKDTLIEWVHSIHRSYPSGDFTVFESPGHRFYVRFNQIEKIIAFHQSEIDE
;
A
#
# COMPACT_ATOMS: atom_id res chain seq x y z
N MET A 1 23.35 -9.49 -9.41
CA MET A 1 22.21 -9.35 -8.48
C MET A 1 22.15 -7.90 -8.04
N SER A 2 21.07 -7.17 -8.34
CA SER A 2 20.93 -5.78 -7.88
C SER A 2 20.70 -5.78 -6.37
N PRO A 3 21.33 -4.88 -5.58
CA PRO A 3 21.12 -4.84 -4.13
C PRO A 3 19.63 -4.65 -3.85
N ARG A 4 19.05 -5.50 -2.98
CA ARG A 4 17.67 -5.34 -2.51
C ARG A 4 17.53 -3.95 -1.90
N LYS A 5 16.78 -3.06 -2.55
CA LYS A 5 16.36 -1.80 -1.94
C LYS A 5 15.49 -2.15 -0.74
N TYR A 6 16.00 -1.93 0.47
CA TYR A 6 15.20 -2.01 1.67
C TYR A 6 14.47 -0.67 1.84
N VAL A 7 13.14 -0.71 1.88
CA VAL A 7 12.35 0.45 2.32
C VAL A 7 12.51 0.59 3.82
N THR A 8 12.98 1.75 4.27
CA THR A 8 12.89 2.11 5.67
C THR A 8 11.41 2.38 5.99
N ILE A 9 10.85 1.58 6.90
CA ILE A 9 9.47 1.74 7.34
C ILE A 9 9.35 3.04 8.16
N ASP A 10 8.48 3.94 7.71
CA ASP A 10 8.14 5.14 8.47
C ASP A 10 7.10 4.83 9.55
N ARG A 11 7.59 4.57 10.76
CA ARG A 11 6.75 4.29 11.93
C ARG A 11 5.95 5.51 12.39
N HIS A 12 6.47 6.72 12.18
CA HIS A 12 5.78 7.95 12.57
C HIS A 12 4.57 8.18 11.68
N TYR A 13 4.73 7.99 10.37
CA TYR A 13 3.63 8.05 9.42
C TYR A 13 2.50 7.08 9.80
N LEU A 14 2.83 5.80 10.01
CA LEU A 14 1.82 4.77 10.35
C LEU A 14 1.11 5.06 11.68
N PHE A 15 1.85 5.55 12.69
CA PHE A 15 1.26 5.96 13.96
C PHE A 15 0.30 7.15 13.78
N ASN A 16 0.70 8.16 13.00
CA ASN A 16 -0.11 9.37 12.77
C ASN A 16 -1.35 9.07 11.93
N ARG A 17 -1.23 8.27 10.85
CA ARG A 17 -2.35 7.80 10.02
C ARG A 17 -3.44 7.14 10.87
N GLN A 18 -3.02 6.41 11.91
CA GLN A 18 -3.93 5.73 12.84
C GLN A 18 -4.24 6.50 14.11
N ARG A 19 -3.94 7.81 14.13
CA ARG A 19 -4.24 8.72 15.25
C ARG A 19 -3.66 8.23 16.58
N GLY A 20 -2.50 7.58 16.53
CA GLY A 20 -1.82 7.04 17.70
C GLY A 20 -2.53 5.86 18.36
N THR A 21 -3.37 5.13 17.63
CA THR A 21 -4.12 3.97 18.15
C THR A 21 -3.81 2.68 17.41
N CYS A 22 -3.98 1.55 18.09
CA CYS A 22 -3.82 0.23 17.50
C CYS A 22 -4.87 0.03 16.42
N PHE A 23 -4.43 -0.35 15.22
CA PHE A 23 -5.35 -0.58 14.09
C PHE A 23 -6.47 -1.56 14.43
N PHE A 24 -6.13 -2.64 15.14
CA PHE A 24 -7.06 -3.74 15.40
C PHE A 24 -8.01 -3.50 16.58
N CYS A 25 -7.52 -2.90 17.68
CA CYS A 25 -8.31 -2.78 18.91
C CYS A 25 -8.61 -1.34 19.33
N GLY A 26 -8.13 -0.33 18.60
CA GLY A 26 -8.35 1.09 18.90
C GLY A 26 -7.66 1.60 20.18
N LYS A 27 -6.96 0.75 20.93
CA LYS A 27 -6.27 1.17 22.16
C LYS A 27 -5.12 2.13 21.83
N PRO A 28 -4.87 3.16 22.66
CA PRO A 28 -3.74 4.07 22.47
C PRO A 28 -2.40 3.32 22.40
N LEU A 29 -1.57 3.72 21.44
CA LEU A 29 -0.21 3.25 21.26
C LEU A 29 0.78 4.28 21.80
N LYS A 30 1.99 3.82 22.08
CA LYS A 30 3.16 4.67 22.30
C LYS A 30 4.15 4.44 21.17
N MET A 31 4.69 5.51 20.61
CA MET A 31 5.63 5.45 19.47
C MET A 31 6.78 4.44 19.69
N GLY A 32 7.37 4.45 20.89
CA GLY A 32 8.49 3.60 21.25
C GLY A 32 8.16 2.11 21.42
N THR A 33 6.89 1.72 21.51
CA THR A 33 6.49 0.33 21.84
C THR A 33 5.49 -0.30 20.88
N LEU A 34 5.02 0.43 19.87
CA LEU A 34 4.13 -0.13 18.84
C LEU A 34 4.85 -1.17 17.98
N SER A 35 4.09 -2.13 17.47
CA SER A 35 4.52 -3.04 16.42
C SER A 35 4.09 -2.51 15.06
N ILE A 36 4.80 -2.89 14.00
CA ILE A 36 4.33 -2.70 12.62
C ILE A 36 3.95 -4.08 12.08
N ASP A 37 2.74 -4.19 11.57
CA ASP A 37 2.14 -5.43 11.11
C ASP A 37 1.75 -5.33 9.63
N HIS A 38 1.74 -6.48 8.96
CA HIS A 38 1.29 -6.63 7.58
C HIS A 38 -0.22 -6.86 7.56
N TYR A 39 -0.95 -5.94 6.94
CA TYR A 39 -2.40 -6.04 6.84
C TYR A 39 -2.81 -7.26 6.01
N LEU A 40 -2.35 -7.33 4.76
CA LEU A 40 -2.25 -8.58 3.99
C LEU A 40 -0.99 -9.34 4.45
N PRO A 41 -1.09 -10.57 5.00
CA PRO A 41 0.08 -11.33 5.42
C PRO A 41 1.09 -11.57 4.29
N LYS A 42 2.39 -11.62 4.62
CA LYS A 42 3.45 -11.92 3.64
C LYS A 42 3.24 -13.25 2.91
N SER A 43 2.71 -14.26 3.62
CA SER A 43 2.40 -15.58 3.06
C SER A 43 1.34 -15.54 1.95
N ALA A 44 0.56 -14.46 1.88
CA ALA A 44 -0.47 -14.24 0.87
C ALA A 44 -0.12 -13.08 -0.09
N GLY A 45 1.16 -12.71 -0.19
CA GLY A 45 1.63 -11.68 -1.13
C GLY A 45 1.68 -10.26 -0.56
N GLY A 46 1.53 -10.10 0.76
CA GLY A 46 1.67 -8.80 1.43
C GLY A 46 3.06 -8.19 1.29
N THR A 47 3.12 -6.94 0.80
CA THR A 47 4.37 -6.20 0.62
C THR A 47 4.77 -5.42 1.89
N ASN A 48 6.00 -4.90 1.94
CA ASN A 48 6.42 -3.95 2.97
C ASN A 48 6.10 -2.50 2.59
N ASP A 49 5.18 -2.28 1.65
CA ASP A 49 4.76 -0.95 1.26
C ASP A 49 3.83 -0.37 2.31
N VAL A 50 3.84 0.95 2.45
CA VAL A 50 3.13 1.67 3.51
C VAL A 50 1.60 1.48 3.44
N PHE A 51 1.06 1.18 2.26
CA PHE A 51 -0.36 0.83 2.06
C PHE A 51 -0.70 -0.59 2.53
N ASN A 52 0.28 -1.39 2.94
CA ASN A 52 0.07 -2.73 3.52
C ASN A 52 0.57 -2.85 4.97
N LEU A 53 1.10 -1.78 5.55
CA LEU A 53 1.61 -1.77 6.91
C LEU A 53 0.66 -1.03 7.84
N VAL A 54 0.51 -1.51 9.07
CA VAL A 54 -0.27 -0.86 10.14
C VAL A 54 0.48 -0.84 11.45
N ALA A 55 0.25 0.16 12.30
CA ALA A 55 0.69 0.20 13.68
C ALA A 55 -0.25 -0.64 14.56
N SER A 56 0.29 -1.60 15.32
CA SER A 56 -0.48 -2.48 16.18
C SER A 56 0.12 -2.54 17.58
N CYS A 57 -0.69 -2.93 18.57
CA CYS A 57 -0.15 -3.30 19.88
C CYS A 57 0.42 -4.72 19.83
N LYS A 58 1.32 -5.04 20.76
CA LYS A 58 1.98 -6.36 20.80
C LYS A 58 1.00 -7.53 20.92
N SER A 59 -0.11 -7.36 21.65
CA SER A 59 -1.12 -8.41 21.81
C SER A 59 -1.85 -8.69 20.50
N CYS A 60 -2.39 -7.66 19.84
CA CYS A 60 -3.07 -7.85 18.57
C CYS A 60 -2.14 -8.38 17.48
N ASN A 61 -0.89 -7.91 17.43
CA ASN A 61 0.11 -8.42 16.50
C ASN A 61 0.40 -9.92 16.71
N ALA A 62 0.34 -10.41 17.96
CA ALA A 62 0.50 -11.82 18.26
C ALA A 62 -0.75 -12.65 17.91
N GLU A 63 -1.94 -12.07 18.09
CA GLU A 63 -3.23 -12.72 17.82
C GLU A 63 -3.56 -12.81 16.32
N LYS A 64 -3.20 -11.81 15.51
CA LYS A 64 -3.54 -11.75 14.08
C LYS A 64 -3.03 -12.97 13.29
N LEU A 65 -1.82 -13.43 13.59
CA LEU A 65 -1.12 -14.49 12.86
C LEU A 65 -1.21 -14.27 11.32
N ASN A 66 -1.78 -15.23 10.59
CA ASN A 66 -1.99 -15.18 9.14
C ASN A 66 -3.44 -14.88 8.76
N THR A 67 -4.24 -14.30 9.66
CA THR A 67 -5.64 -13.96 9.37
C THR A 67 -5.67 -12.93 8.24
N MET A 68 -6.45 -13.27 7.22
CA MET A 68 -6.70 -12.47 6.04
C MET A 68 -7.90 -11.55 6.27
N PRO A 69 -7.75 -10.23 6.19
CA PRO A 69 -8.89 -9.31 6.16
C PRO A 69 -9.75 -9.52 4.90
N MET A 70 -11.06 -9.30 4.97
CA MET A 70 -11.95 -9.45 3.81
C MET A 70 -11.89 -8.26 2.84
N ASP A 71 -11.38 -7.12 3.32
CA ASP A 71 -11.38 -5.80 2.71
C ASP A 71 -9.97 -5.35 2.27
N VAL A 72 -9.07 -6.30 2.01
CA VAL A 72 -7.69 -6.03 1.60
C VAL A 72 -7.62 -5.07 0.41
N GLU A 73 -8.39 -5.35 -0.65
CA GLU A 73 -8.35 -4.56 -1.88
C GLU A 73 -8.79 -3.11 -1.66
N SER A 74 -9.98 -2.90 -1.08
CA SER A 74 -10.51 -1.56 -0.83
C SER A 74 -9.61 -0.77 0.13
N GLN A 75 -9.06 -1.44 1.15
CA GLN A 75 -8.17 -0.80 2.11
C GLN A 75 -6.80 -0.46 1.50
N HIS A 76 -6.25 -1.33 0.65
CA HIS A 76 -5.02 -1.06 -0.09
C HIS A 76 -5.19 0.14 -1.03
N ILE A 77 -6.31 0.23 -1.76
CA ILE A 77 -6.61 1.37 -2.64
C ILE A 77 -6.65 2.67 -1.83
N ALA A 78 -7.42 2.70 -0.75
CA ALA A 78 -7.56 3.89 0.09
C ALA A 78 -6.21 4.36 0.66
N TRP A 79 -5.42 3.44 1.22
CA TRP A 79 -4.12 3.79 1.78
C TRP A 79 -3.04 4.07 0.74
N PHE A 80 -3.16 3.53 -0.48
CA PHE A 80 -2.28 3.90 -1.57
C PHE A 80 -2.49 5.35 -2.00
N ILE A 81 -3.76 5.75 -2.18
CA ILE A 81 -4.11 7.13 -2.55
C ILE A 81 -3.67 8.10 -1.45
N GLU A 82 -4.02 7.81 -0.18
CA GLU A 82 -3.59 8.62 0.97
C GLU A 82 -2.06 8.75 1.03
N ALA A 83 -1.33 7.64 0.92
CA ALA A 83 0.13 7.67 0.97
C ALA A 83 0.77 8.34 -0.26
N TYR A 84 0.10 8.34 -1.41
CA TYR A 84 0.54 9.09 -2.58
C TYR A 84 0.40 10.60 -2.38
N ASP A 85 -0.76 11.03 -1.88
CA ASP A 85 -1.04 12.43 -1.56
C ASP A 85 -0.09 12.97 -0.47
N ASP A 86 0.21 12.13 0.54
CA ASP A 86 1.16 12.44 1.61
C ASP A 86 2.65 12.30 1.19
N HIS A 87 2.92 11.97 -0.08
CA HIS A 87 4.26 11.78 -0.64
C HIS A 87 5.08 10.64 -0.01
N HIS A 88 4.42 9.67 0.62
CA HIS A 88 5.00 8.41 1.07
C HIS A 88 5.03 7.33 -0.02
N ILE A 89 4.35 7.54 -1.15
CA ILE A 89 4.56 6.81 -2.40
C ILE A 89 5.21 7.73 -3.43
N LEU A 90 6.39 7.35 -3.92
CA LEU A 90 7.11 8.08 -4.95
C LEU A 90 6.78 7.58 -6.35
N THR A 91 7.02 8.40 -7.36
CA THR A 91 6.99 7.97 -8.76
C THR A 91 8.42 7.82 -9.28
N LYS A 92 8.72 6.72 -9.96
CA LYS A 92 10.05 6.52 -10.55
C LYS A 92 10.33 7.59 -11.59
N SER A 93 11.54 8.17 -11.57
CA SER A 93 11.92 9.30 -12.42
C SER A 93 11.84 9.04 -13.93
N SER A 94 11.85 7.78 -14.36
CA SER A 94 11.66 7.40 -15.77
C SER A 94 10.21 7.54 -16.26
N ILE A 95 9.25 7.78 -15.36
CA ILE A 95 7.84 8.00 -15.69
C ILE A 95 7.65 9.50 -15.89
N THR A 96 7.39 9.93 -17.13
CA THR A 96 7.36 11.35 -17.52
C THR A 96 5.93 11.89 -17.73
N ILE A 97 4.95 11.33 -17.02
CA ILE A 97 3.54 11.76 -17.10
C ILE A 97 3.39 13.12 -16.40
N PRO A 98 2.62 14.08 -16.96
CA PRO A 98 2.30 15.33 -16.27
C PRO A 98 1.70 15.08 -14.89
N LYS A 99 2.09 15.87 -13.89
CA LYS A 99 1.69 15.65 -12.49
C LYS A 99 0.16 15.60 -12.33
N ASP A 100 -0.56 16.53 -12.93
CA ASP A 100 -2.02 16.62 -12.80
C ASP A 100 -2.73 15.39 -13.39
N THR A 101 -2.27 14.94 -14.57
CA THR A 101 -2.75 13.69 -15.18
C THR A 101 -2.47 12.47 -14.30
N LEU A 102 -1.29 12.41 -13.68
CA LEU A 102 -0.96 11.30 -12.79
C LEU A 102 -1.84 11.30 -11.54
N ILE A 103 -2.13 12.47 -10.97
CA ILE A 103 -3.05 12.63 -9.84
C ILE A 103 -4.44 12.13 -10.23
N GLU A 104 -4.98 12.57 -11.38
CA GLU A 104 -6.29 12.12 -11.87
C GLU A 104 -6.37 10.59 -12.01
N TRP A 105 -5.32 9.96 -12.53
CA TRP A 105 -5.30 8.51 -12.69
C TRP A 105 -5.17 7.77 -11.34
N VAL A 106 -4.36 8.28 -10.41
CA VAL A 106 -4.25 7.69 -9.06
C VAL A 106 -5.58 7.78 -8.31
N HIS A 107 -6.26 8.92 -8.38
CA HIS A 107 -7.54 9.15 -7.71
C HIS A 107 -8.73 8.42 -8.37
N SER A 108 -8.54 7.83 -9.54
CA SER A 108 -9.53 6.98 -10.22
C SER A 108 -9.23 5.48 -10.12
N ILE A 109 -8.26 5.08 -9.28
CA ILE A 109 -8.00 3.67 -8.99
C ILE A 109 -9.24 3.03 -8.36
N HIS A 110 -9.62 1.86 -8.88
CA HIS A 110 -10.81 1.12 -8.44
C HIS A 110 -10.53 -0.37 -8.21
N ARG A 111 -9.29 -0.83 -8.44
CA ARG A 111 -8.90 -2.24 -8.26
C ARG A 111 -7.48 -2.35 -7.74
N SER A 112 -7.20 -3.39 -6.95
CA SER A 112 -5.84 -3.78 -6.60
C SER A 112 -5.66 -5.28 -6.43
N TYR A 113 -4.49 -5.79 -6.79
CA TYR A 113 -4.16 -7.22 -6.64
C TYR A 113 -2.64 -7.45 -6.62
N PRO A 114 -2.17 -8.54 -5.98
CA PRO A 114 -0.78 -8.93 -6.05
C PRO A 114 -0.39 -9.46 -7.45
N SER A 115 0.79 -9.10 -7.94
CA SER A 115 1.36 -9.62 -9.19
C SER A 115 2.87 -9.76 -9.08
N GLY A 116 3.34 -10.97 -8.80
CA GLY A 116 4.76 -11.24 -8.53
C GLY A 116 5.26 -10.43 -7.32
N ASP A 117 6.30 -9.62 -7.51
CA ASP A 117 6.86 -8.75 -6.47
C ASP A 117 6.18 -7.38 -6.36
N PHE A 118 5.03 -7.19 -7.02
CA PHE A 118 4.31 -5.92 -7.06
C PHE A 118 2.91 -6.06 -6.45
N THR A 119 2.41 -4.97 -5.87
CA THR A 119 0.98 -4.71 -5.82
C THR A 119 0.63 -3.89 -7.05
N VAL A 120 -0.35 -4.37 -7.82
CA VAL A 120 -0.87 -3.67 -8.99
C VAL A 120 -2.14 -2.93 -8.57
N PHE A 121 -2.21 -1.65 -8.93
CA PHE A 121 -3.43 -0.86 -8.82
C PHE A 121 -3.93 -0.55 -10.23
N GLU A 122 -5.25 -0.57 -10.44
CA GLU A 122 -5.85 -0.25 -11.74
C GLU A 122 -6.76 0.97 -11.65
N SER A 123 -6.55 1.91 -12.58
CA SER A 123 -7.51 2.95 -12.92
C SER A 123 -7.99 2.71 -14.37
N PRO A 124 -9.01 3.44 -14.87
CA PRO A 124 -9.49 3.26 -16.23
C PRO A 124 -8.34 3.36 -17.26
N GLY A 125 -8.07 2.23 -17.92
CA GLY A 125 -7.04 2.11 -18.95
C GLY A 125 -5.59 2.06 -18.47
N HIS A 126 -5.31 2.03 -17.16
CA HIS A 126 -3.93 2.07 -16.63
C HIS A 126 -3.67 1.13 -15.46
N ARG A 127 -2.53 0.45 -15.47
CA ARG A 127 -2.02 -0.39 -14.37
C ARG A 127 -0.77 0.22 -13.76
N PHE A 128 -0.80 0.47 -12.46
CA PHE A 128 0.32 0.95 -11.67
C PHE A 128 0.99 -0.22 -10.98
N TYR A 129 2.27 -0.47 -11.27
CA TYR A 129 3.02 -1.51 -10.58
C TYR A 129 3.82 -0.87 -9.46
N VAL A 130 3.42 -1.16 -8.24
CA VAL A 130 3.94 -0.52 -7.04
C VAL A 130 4.71 -1.52 -6.20
N ARG A 131 5.89 -1.10 -5.76
CA ARG A 131 6.69 -1.78 -4.75
C ARG A 131 7.69 -0.81 -4.17
N PHE A 132 8.19 -1.13 -3.00
CA PHE A 132 9.18 -0.33 -2.29
C PHE A 132 8.78 1.16 -2.12
N ASN A 133 7.52 1.42 -1.81
CA ASN A 133 6.92 2.75 -1.71
C ASN A 133 7.12 3.59 -2.99
N GLN A 134 7.16 2.94 -4.16
CA GLN A 134 7.38 3.58 -5.43
C GLN A 134 6.53 2.97 -6.55
N ILE A 135 5.88 3.82 -7.36
CA ILE A 135 5.33 3.46 -8.66
C ILE A 135 6.52 3.22 -9.60
N GLU A 136 6.78 1.97 -9.93
CA GLU A 136 7.94 1.56 -10.72
C GLU A 136 7.69 1.59 -12.23
N LYS A 137 6.44 1.39 -12.65
CA LYS A 137 5.98 1.50 -14.04
C LYS A 137 4.46 1.68 -14.09
N ILE A 138 4.00 2.31 -15.16
CA ILE A 138 2.59 2.44 -15.52
C ILE A 138 2.41 1.85 -16.91
N ILE A 139 1.43 0.95 -17.07
CA ILE A 139 1.14 0.29 -18.34
C ILE A 139 -0.30 0.62 -18.74
N ALA A 140 -0.48 1.17 -19.94
CA ALA A 140 -1.81 1.39 -20.51
C ALA A 140 -2.40 0.09 -21.06
N PHE A 141 -3.72 -0.07 -20.99
CA PHE A 141 -4.45 -1.22 -21.55
C PHE A 141 -5.80 -0.79 -22.13
N HIS A 142 -6.37 -1.60 -23.04
CA HIS A 142 -7.73 -1.40 -23.54
C HIS A 142 -8.75 -2.09 -22.64
N GLN A 143 -9.82 -1.38 -22.31
CA GLN A 143 -10.82 -1.78 -21.32
C GLN A 143 -11.80 -2.87 -21.80
N SER A 144 -11.53 -3.48 -22.96
CA SER A 144 -12.41 -4.45 -23.65
C SER A 144 -12.39 -5.87 -23.06
N GLU A 145 -12.10 -6.05 -21.77
CA GLU A 145 -12.03 -7.36 -21.10
C GLU A 145 -12.65 -7.33 -19.67
N ILE A 146 -13.73 -6.57 -19.46
CA ILE A 146 -14.41 -6.49 -18.14
C ILE A 146 -15.93 -6.78 -18.23
N ASP A 147 -16.44 -7.24 -19.39
CA ASP A 147 -17.84 -7.66 -19.55
C ASP A 147 -17.93 -9.11 -20.08
N GLU A 148 -17.47 -10.09 -19.31
CA GLU A 148 -17.92 -11.51 -19.34
C GLU A 148 -17.86 -12.09 -17.92
#